data_AF-A0A179S680-F1
#
_entry.id   AF-A0A179S680-F1
#
_cell.length_a   1.000
_cell.length_b   1.000
_cell.length_c   1.000
_cell.angle_alpha   90.00
_cell.angle_beta   90.00
_cell.angle_gamma   90.00
#
_symmetry.space_group_name_H-M   'P 1'
#
loop_
_entity.id
_entity.type
_entity.pdbx_description
1 polymer ?
#
loop_
_entity_poly.entity_id
_entity_poly.type
_entity_poly.pdbx_seq_one_letter_code
_entity_poly.pdbx_strand_id
1 'polypeptide(L)'
;MPTAIPAAEPRLTPRQTARFLWLCIRVRYLFRRMERASLRVSRIGFDRAGGRLLYFAERWLACHEEVAELLRCEEPPEVEEVRRLFEACPNL
;
A
#
# COMPACT_ATOMS: atom_id res chain seq x y z
N MET A 1 8.67 37.08 -26.11
CA MET A 1 8.47 35.68 -25.66
C MET A 1 7.69 35.72 -24.36
N PRO A 2 6.41 35.34 -24.33
CA PRO A 2 5.69 35.25 -23.07
C PRO A 2 6.24 34.05 -22.29
N THR A 3 6.93 34.34 -21.19
CA THR A 3 7.42 33.33 -20.24
C THR A 3 6.20 32.74 -19.55
N ALA A 4 5.82 31.52 -19.94
CA ALA A 4 4.83 30.74 -19.20
C ALA A 4 5.36 30.57 -17.78
N ILE A 5 4.73 31.21 -16.80
CA ILE A 5 5.02 30.97 -15.38
C ILE A 5 4.70 29.49 -15.15
N PRO A 6 5.67 28.65 -14.76
CA PRO A 6 5.40 27.25 -14.48
C PRO A 6 4.32 27.21 -13.39
N ALA A 7 3.21 26.54 -13.70
CA ALA A 7 2.16 26.32 -12.73
C ALA A 7 2.79 25.71 -11.48
N ALA A 8 2.55 26.32 -10.32
CA ALA A 8 3.06 25.81 -9.06
C ALA A 8 2.59 24.35 -8.93
N GLU A 9 3.54 23.42 -8.81
CA GLU A 9 3.20 22.02 -8.52
C GLU A 9 2.24 21.97 -7.33
N PRO A 10 1.19 21.16 -7.38
CA PRO A 10 0.25 21.05 -6.28
C PRO A 10 1.00 20.62 -5.01
N ARG A 11 1.26 21.57 -4.12
CA ARG A 11 1.97 21.31 -2.88
C ARG A 11 0.99 20.80 -1.84
N LEU A 12 1.30 19.64 -1.26
CA LEU A 12 0.62 19.16 -0.08
C LEU A 12 0.73 20.19 1.05
N THR A 13 -0.37 20.40 1.78
CA THR A 13 -0.34 21.15 3.03
C THR A 13 0.55 20.44 4.06
N PRO A 14 1.11 21.11 5.08
CA PRO A 14 1.93 20.47 6.10
C PRO A 14 1.26 19.25 6.77
N ARG A 15 -0.06 19.32 6.99
CA ARG A 15 -0.85 18.21 7.53
C ARG A 15 -0.90 17.02 6.57
N GLN A 16 -1.11 17.29 5.28
CA GLN A 16 -1.08 16.25 4.24
C GLN A 16 0.31 15.64 4.10
N THR A 17 1.37 16.46 4.15
CA THR A 17 2.77 15.98 4.13
C THR A 17 3.06 15.07 5.32
N ALA A 18 2.67 15.46 6.54
CA ALA A 18 2.84 14.61 7.72
C ALA A 18 2.08 13.27 7.58
N ARG A 19 0.84 13.31 7.05
CA ARG A 19 0.06 12.10 6.76
C ARG A 19 0.74 11.23 5.71
N PHE A 20 1.26 11.81 4.64
CA PHE A 20 1.98 11.10 3.58
C PHE A 20 3.24 10.39 4.13
N LEU A 21 4.05 11.09 4.93
CA LEU A 21 5.24 10.51 5.56
C LEU A 21 4.87 9.35 6.48
N TRP A 22 3.80 9.50 7.26
CA TRP A 22 3.28 8.43 8.10
C TRP A 22 2.82 7.21 7.28
N LEU A 23 2.09 7.43 6.19
CA LEU A 23 1.66 6.37 5.28
C LEU A 23 2.87 5.65 4.66
N CYS A 24 3.90 6.38 4.21
CA CYS A 24 5.15 5.80 3.71
C CYS A 24 5.81 4.86 4.74
N ILE A 25 5.89 5.30 6.00
CA ILE A 25 6.45 4.48 7.10
C ILE A 25 5.57 3.24 7.32
N ARG A 26 4.25 3.41 7.31
CA ARG A 26 3.28 2.34 7.54
C ARG A 26 3.30 1.29 6.44
N VAL A 27 3.40 1.70 5.17
CA VAL A 27 3.58 0.80 4.01
C VAL A 27 4.82 -0.06 4.20
N ARG A 28 5.97 0.55 4.52
CA ARG A 28 7.22 -0.18 4.77
C ARG A 28 7.11 -1.14 5.96
N TYR A 29 6.45 -0.72 7.03
CA TYR A 29 6.21 -1.57 8.20
C TYR A 29 5.36 -2.79 7.84
N LEU A 30 4.22 -2.58 7.18
CA LEU A 30 3.28 -3.63 6.81
C LEU A 30 3.91 -4.62 5.82
N PHE A 31 4.69 -4.14 4.86
CA PHE A 31 5.43 -5.00 3.94
C PHE A 31 6.37 -5.96 4.70
N ARG A 32 7.17 -5.46 5.64
CA ARG A 32 8.04 -6.32 6.49
C ARG A 32 7.25 -7.31 7.34
N ARG A 33 6.02 -6.96 7.75
CA ARG A 33 5.13 -7.87 8.49
C ARG A 33 4.57 -8.96 7.58
N MET A 34 4.20 -8.62 6.34
CA MET A 34 3.81 -9.58 5.32
C MET A 34 4.94 -10.56 5.01
N GLU A 35 6.17 -10.09 4.80
CA GLU A 35 7.32 -10.99 4.55
C GLU A 35 7.49 -12.02 5.67
N ARG A 36 7.42 -11.58 6.93
CA ARG A 36 7.50 -12.49 8.09
C ARG A 36 6.31 -13.46 8.17
N ALA A 37 5.11 -12.99 7.83
CA ALA A 37 3.92 -13.83 7.80
C ALA A 37 4.00 -14.87 6.67
N SER A 38 4.49 -14.47 5.50
CA SER A 38 4.76 -15.34 4.35
C SER A 38 5.75 -16.45 4.71
N LEU A 39 6.88 -16.10 5.34
CA LEU A 39 7.84 -17.11 5.84
C LEU A 39 7.21 -18.10 6.82
N ARG A 40 6.24 -17.65 7.64
CA ARG A 40 5.51 -18.55 8.54
C ARG A 40 4.57 -19.46 7.77
N VAL A 41 3.84 -18.94 6.79
CA VAL A 41 2.98 -19.72 5.88
C VAL A 41 3.81 -20.79 5.16
N SER A 42 4.98 -20.44 4.62
CA SER A 42 5.86 -21.41 3.96
C SER A 42 6.33 -22.54 4.89
N ARG A 43 6.38 -22.31 6.21
CA ARG A 43 6.83 -23.31 7.20
C ARG A 43 5.71 -24.20 7.71
N ILE A 44 4.52 -23.64 7.97
CA ILE A 44 3.44 -24.37 8.67
C ILE A 44 2.12 -24.44 7.88
N GLY A 45 2.13 -24.02 6.62
CA GLY A 45 0.97 -24.04 5.72
C GLY A 45 0.08 -22.80 5.85
N PHE A 46 -0.69 -22.56 4.79
CA PHE A 46 -1.63 -21.44 4.72
C PHE A 46 -2.75 -21.57 5.76
N ASP A 47 -3.37 -22.73 5.91
CA ASP A 47 -4.49 -22.95 6.83
C ASP A 47 -4.17 -22.57 8.29
N ARG A 48 -2.90 -22.64 8.69
CA ARG A 48 -2.44 -22.35 10.07
C ARG A 48 -1.90 -20.94 10.28
N ALA A 49 -1.53 -20.23 9.20
CA ALA A 49 -0.81 -18.96 9.30
C ALA A 49 -1.28 -17.87 8.32
N GLY A 50 -2.13 -18.21 7.35
CA GLY A 50 -2.59 -17.39 6.25
C GLY A 50 -3.35 -16.16 6.71
N GLY A 51 -4.20 -16.28 7.73
CA GLY A 51 -4.97 -15.14 8.25
C GLY A 51 -4.10 -13.96 8.68
N ARG A 52 -2.89 -14.18 9.21
CA ARG A 52 -1.96 -13.08 9.52
C ARG A 52 -1.37 -12.43 8.28
N LEU A 53 -1.09 -13.21 7.23
CA LEU A 53 -0.60 -12.70 5.96
C LEU A 53 -1.67 -11.85 5.28
N LEU A 54 -2.90 -12.35 5.21
CA LEU A 54 -4.05 -11.64 4.65
C LEU A 54 -4.31 -10.33 5.39
N TYR A 55 -4.36 -10.38 6.73
CA TYR A 55 -4.55 -9.17 7.56
C TYR A 55 -3.52 -8.08 7.26
N PHE A 56 -2.23 -8.42 7.11
CA PHE A 56 -1.22 -7.41 6.81
C PHE A 56 -1.32 -6.89 5.37
N ALA A 57 -1.68 -7.76 4.42
CA ALA A 57 -1.85 -7.37 3.02
C ALA A 57 -3.07 -6.47 2.81
N GLU A 58 -4.23 -6.75 3.42
CA GLU A 58 -5.40 -5.84 3.39
C GLU A 58 -5.05 -4.45 3.93
N ARG A 59 -4.35 -4.40 5.06
CA ARG A 59 -3.92 -3.13 5.66
C ARG A 59 -2.89 -2.41 4.80
N TRP A 60 -2.06 -3.14 4.06
CA TRP A 60 -1.07 -2.60 3.15
C TRP A 60 -1.74 -2.00 1.91
N LEU A 61 -2.72 -2.70 1.32
CA LEU A 61 -3.55 -2.21 0.22
C LEU A 61 -4.27 -0.91 0.61
N ALA A 62 -4.93 -0.89 1.77
CA ALA A 62 -5.61 0.32 2.26
C ALA A 62 -4.66 1.52 2.43
N CYS A 63 -3.40 1.28 2.82
CA CYS A 63 -2.43 2.38 2.90
C CYS A 63 -2.07 2.95 1.53
N HIS A 64 -1.99 2.11 0.49
CA HIS A 64 -1.72 2.57 -0.87
C HIS A 64 -2.90 3.31 -1.48
N GLU A 65 -4.13 2.87 -1.20
CA GLU A 65 -5.34 3.58 -1.60
C GLU A 65 -5.37 4.99 -0.99
N GLU A 66 -5.08 5.10 0.31
CA GLU A 66 -4.96 6.40 0.98
C GLU A 66 -3.83 7.27 0.40
N VAL A 67 -2.72 6.68 -0.04
CA VAL A 67 -1.62 7.42 -0.70
C VAL A 67 -2.05 7.92 -2.07
N ALA A 68 -2.68 7.07 -2.87
CA ALA A 68 -3.19 7.41 -4.19
C ALA A 68 -4.25 8.53 -4.12
N GLU A 69 -5.18 8.46 -3.16
CA GLU A 69 -6.16 9.52 -2.91
C GLU A 69 -5.48 10.83 -2.50
N LEU A 70 -4.53 10.76 -1.57
CA LEU A 70 -3.82 11.93 -1.05
C LEU A 70 -3.00 12.64 -2.13
N LEU A 71 -2.34 11.88 -3.00
CA LEU A 71 -1.50 12.39 -4.08
C LEU A 71 -2.27 12.63 -5.39
N ARG A 72 -3.52 12.14 -5.49
CA ARG A 72 -4.32 12.09 -6.73
C ARG A 72 -3.55 11.44 -7.87
N CYS A 73 -2.90 10.33 -7.56
CA CYS A 73 -2.11 9.55 -8.51
C CYS A 73 -2.66 8.14 -8.65
N GLU A 74 -2.24 7.45 -9.71
CA GLU A 74 -2.48 6.03 -9.85
C GLU A 74 -1.66 5.25 -8.81
N GLU A 75 -2.22 4.13 -8.35
CA GLU A 75 -1.48 3.19 -7.52
C GLU A 75 -0.37 2.50 -8.34
N PRO A 76 0.74 2.11 -7.70
CA PRO A 76 1.75 1.28 -8.34
C PRO A 76 1.15 -0.04 -8.87
N PRO A 77 1.60 -0.56 -10.02
CA PRO A 77 1.10 -1.82 -10.60
C PRO A 77 1.13 -3.01 -9.65
N GLU A 78 2.12 -3.04 -8.74
CA GLU A 78 2.26 -4.10 -7.74
C GLU A 78 1.09 -4.14 -6.75
N VAL A 79 0.40 -3.01 -6.51
CA VAL A 79 -0.79 -2.94 -5.66
C VAL A 79 -1.97 -3.65 -6.32
N GLU A 80 -2.14 -3.43 -7.62
CA GLU A 80 -3.17 -4.07 -8.44
C GLU A 80 -2.94 -5.59 -8.56
N GLU A 81 -1.69 -6.02 -8.72
CA GLU A 81 -1.35 -7.45 -8.70
C GLU A 81 -1.75 -8.11 -7.38
N VAL A 82 -1.49 -7.46 -6.25
CA VAL A 82 -1.88 -7.97 -4.94
C VAL A 82 -3.41 -8.01 -4.79
N ARG A 83 -4.17 -7.00 -5.24
CA ARG A 83 -5.65 -7.04 -5.21
C ARG A 83 -6.19 -8.23 -5.98
N ARG A 84 -5.71 -8.48 -7.20
CA ARG A 84 -6.16 -9.60 -8.03
C ARG A 84 -5.92 -10.95 -7.39
N LEU A 85 -4.83 -11.12 -6.64
CA LEU A 85 -4.56 -12.35 -5.91
C LEU A 85 -5.60 -12.63 -4.81
N PHE A 86 -6.14 -11.59 -4.17
CA PHE A 86 -7.23 -11.73 -3.20
C PHE A 86 -8.56 -12.05 -3.90
N GLU A 87 -8.89 -11.35 -4.98
CA GLU A 87 -10.14 -11.55 -5.72
C GLU A 87 -10.23 -12.93 -6.40
N ALA A 88 -9.10 -13.46 -6.87
CA ALA A 88 -9.02 -14.79 -7.46
C ALA A 88 -9.16 -15.93 -6.42
N CYS A 89 -9.09 -15.63 -5.12
CA CYS A 89 -9.22 -16.59 -4.04
C CYS A 89 -10.34 -16.18 -3.06
N PRO A 90 -11.63 -16.27 -3.46
CA PRO A 90 -12.75 -15.87 -2.60
C PRO A 90 -12.94 -16.74 -1.35
N ASN A 91 -12.18 -17.84 -1.20
CA ASN A 91 -12.34 -18.84 -0.12
C ASN A 91 -11.06 -19.09 0.70
N LEU A 92 -10.14 -18.11 0.80
CA LEU A 92 -9.06 -18.17 1.81
C LEU A 92 -9.55 -17.73 3.19
#